data_AF-A0A3B9Y7C2-F1
#
_entry.id   AF-A0A3B9Y7C2-F1
#
_cell.length_a   1.000
_cell.length_b   1.000
_cell.length_c   1.000
_cell.angle_alpha   90.00
_cell.angle_beta   90.00
_cell.angle_gamma   90.00
#
_symmetry.space_group_name_H-M   'P 1'
#
loop_
_entity.id
_entity.type
_entity.pdbx_description
1 polymer ?
#
loop_
_entity_poly.entity_id
_entity_poly.type
_entity_poly.pdbx_seq_one_letter_code
_entity_poly.pdbx_strand_id
1 'polypeptide(L)' 'MSMLLETNIRKMLVSGDQWASWHGYHVPVSNEYFVVWTPAGTEMHWKPGTWIAQKHQLTYFWPDAWFTIHAGYDKG' A
#
# COMPACT_ATOMS: atom_id res chain seq x y z
N MET A 1 20.52 -11.92 -2.28
CA MET A 1 19.18 -11.85 -1.67
C MET A 1 18.78 -10.38 -1.68
N SER A 2 17.91 -9.96 -2.61
CA SER A 2 17.42 -8.57 -2.63
C SER A 2 16.48 -8.42 -1.43
N MET A 3 16.86 -7.59 -0.47
CA MET A 3 15.98 -7.23 0.64
C MET A 3 14.92 -6.27 0.09
N LEU A 4 13.65 -6.62 0.21
CA LEU A 4 12.56 -5.71 -0.16
C LEU A 4 12.67 -4.45 0.69
N LEU A 5 12.55 -3.28 0.07
CA LEU A 5 12.66 -2.00 0.76
C LEU A 5 11.34 -1.71 1.48
N GLU A 6 11.40 -1.64 2.80
CA GLU A 6 10.28 -1.26 3.64
C GLU A 6 9.77 0.15 3.31
N THR A 7 8.45 0.31 3.29
CA THR A 7 7.79 1.58 3.04
C THR A 7 6.47 1.68 3.79
N ASN A 8 5.95 2.89 3.92
CA ASN A 8 4.65 3.14 4.55
C ASN A 8 3.73 3.83 3.55
N ILE A 9 2.54 3.25 3.36
CA ILE A 9 1.46 3.93 2.64
C ILE A 9 0.78 4.88 3.62
N ARG A 10 0.57 6.13 3.20
CA ARG A 10 -0.22 7.12 3.92
C ARG A 10 -1.30 7.64 2.99
N LYS A 11 -2.57 7.43 3.34
CA LYS A 11 -3.71 8.01 2.65
C LYS A 11 -4.06 9.34 3.32
N MET A 12 -3.92 10.43 2.59
CA MET A 12 -4.13 11.78 3.07
C MET A 12 -5.44 12.34 2.49
N LEU A 13 -6.20 13.07 3.31
CA LEU A 13 -7.32 13.88 2.85
C LEU A 13 -6.81 15.18 2.22
N VAL A 14 -7.66 15.86 1.45
CA VAL A 14 -7.37 17.19 0.89
C VAL A 14 -7.06 18.22 2.00
N SER A 15 -7.60 18.03 3.20
CA SER A 15 -7.26 18.87 4.37
C SER A 15 -5.82 18.72 4.86
N GLY A 16 -5.09 17.69 4.40
CA GLY A 16 -3.78 17.32 4.94
C GLY A 16 -3.86 16.35 6.12
N ASP A 17 -5.06 15.98 6.58
CA ASP A 17 -5.21 14.97 7.64
C ASP A 17 -4.95 13.57 7.10
N GLN A 18 -4.28 12.72 7.90
CA GLN A 18 -4.11 11.32 7.56
C GLN A 18 -5.41 10.55 7.80
N TRP A 19 -5.93 9.93 6.74
CA TRP A 19 -7.10 9.05 6.81
C TRP A 19 -6.73 7.61 7.20
N ALA A 20 -5.62 7.10 6.65
CA ALA A 20 -5.14 5.77 6.96
C ALA A 20 -3.64 5.61 6.73
N SER A 21 -3.02 4.62 7.38
CA SER A 21 -1.65 4.21 7.10
C SER A 21 -1.41 2.73 7.37
N TRP A 22 -0.49 2.14 6.63
CA TRP A 22 0.00 0.78 6.88
C TRP A 22 1.37 0.56 6.26
N HIS A 23 2.04 -0.49 6.73
CA HIS A 23 3.35 -0.92 6.26
C HIS A 23 3.24 -1.73 4.96
N GLY A 24 4.30 -1.69 4.15
CA GLY A 24 4.46 -2.57 3.00
C GLY A 24 5.89 -2.54 2.47
N TYR A 25 6.05 -3.10 1.28
CA TYR A 25 7.35 -3.28 0.66
C TYR A 25 7.32 -2.73 -0.76
N HIS A 26 8.26 -1.85 -1.09
CA HIS A 26 8.41 -1.36 -2.45
C HIS A 26 8.91 -2.49 -3.37
N VAL A 27 8.24 -2.67 -4.51
CA VAL A 27 8.60 -3.64 -5.54
C VAL A 27 9.12 -2.87 -6.76
N PRO A 28 10.44 -2.90 -7.04
CA PRO A 28 11.05 -2.09 -8.10
C PRO A 28 10.83 -2.74 -9.48
N VAL A 29 9.62 -2.59 -10.03
CA VAL A 29 9.23 -3.22 -11.31
C VAL A 29 9.11 -2.23 -12.47
N SER A 30 9.11 -0.93 -12.21
CA SER A 30 8.89 0.11 -13.21
C SER A 30 9.52 1.45 -12.82
N ASN A 31 9.83 2.28 -13.82
CA ASN A 31 10.21 3.68 -13.63
C ASN A 31 9.01 4.65 -13.80
N GLU A 32 7.87 4.15 -14.28
CA GLU A 32 6.67 4.95 -14.58
C GLU A 32 5.68 4.98 -13.42
N TYR A 33 5.72 3.97 -12.56
CA TYR A 33 4.82 3.82 -11.42
C TYR A 33 5.52 3.09 -10.27
N PHE A 34 5.05 3.36 -9.06
CA PHE A 34 5.51 2.70 -7.85
C PHE A 34 4.55 1.60 -7.46
N VAL A 35 5.08 0.46 -7.02
CA VAL A 35 4.28 -0.67 -6.52
C VAL A 35 4.65 -0.95 -5.09
N VAL A 36 3.65 -1.02 -4.22
CA VAL A 36 3.82 -1.46 -2.84
C VAL A 36 3.09 -2.78 -2.65
N TRP A 37 3.83 -3.78 -2.22
CA TRP A 37 3.28 -5.05 -1.76
C TRP A 37 2.96 -4.97 -0.26
N THR A 38 1.72 -5.24 0.09
CA THR A 38 1.24 -5.34 1.48
C THR A 38 0.89 -6.79 1.76
N PRO A 39 1.60 -7.47 2.69
CA PRO A 39 1.26 -8.85 3.05
C PRO A 39 -0.12 -8.98 3.71
N ALA A 40 -0.73 -10.16 3.56
CA ALA A 40 -1.85 -10.54 4.42
C ALA A 40 -1.39 -10.54 5.89
N GLY A 41 -2.27 -10.15 6.80
CA GLY A 41 -1.97 -9.99 8.22
C GLY A 41 -1.44 -8.60 8.61
N THR A 42 -1.12 -7.73 7.65
CA THR A 42 -0.69 -6.35 7.97
C THR A 42 -1.82 -5.56 8.65
N GLU A 43 -1.47 -4.88 9.75
CA GLU A 43 -2.33 -3.91 10.40
C GLU A 43 -2.48 -2.64 9.55
N MET A 44 -3.72 -2.27 9.28
CA MET A 44 -4.08 -1.05 8.59
C MET A 44 -4.77 -0.10 9.55
N HIS A 45 -4.08 0.97 9.93
CA HIS A 45 -4.59 1.96 10.87
C HIS A 45 -5.45 2.97 10.12
N TRP A 46 -6.76 2.75 10.08
CA TRP A 46 -7.72 3.71 9.57
C TRP A 46 -8.19 4.62 10.69
N LYS A 47 -8.65 5.84 10.36
CA LYS A 47 -9.19 6.78 11.36
C LYS A 47 -10.31 6.18 12.24
N PRO A 48 -11.25 5.36 11.73
CA PRO A 48 -12.25 4.71 12.57
C PRO A 48 -11.73 3.53 13.42
N GLY A 49 -10.56 2.97 13.10
CA GLY A 49 -10.00 1.82 13.80
C GLY A 49 -8.99 1.02 12.97
N THR A 50 -8.32 0.06 13.59
CA THR A 50 -7.34 -0.82 12.92
C THR A 50 -8.05 -2.01 12.26
N TRP A 51 -7.76 -2.25 10.98
CA TRP A 51 -8.24 -3.41 10.23
C TRP A 51 -7.06 -4.29 9.82
N ILE A 52 -7.23 -5.61 9.83
CA ILE A 52 -6.19 -6.55 9.41
C ILE A 52 -6.40 -6.90 7.93
N ALA A 53 -5.36 -6.73 7.12
CA ALA A 53 -5.37 -7.12 5.70
C ALA A 53 -5.64 -8.63 5.57
N GLN A 54 -6.77 -8.99 4.96
CA GLN A 54 -7.16 -10.40 4.80
C GLN A 54 -6.46 -11.10 3.63
N LYS A 55 -5.90 -10.33 2.70
CA LYS A 55 -5.23 -10.81 1.48
C LYS A 55 -3.89 -10.11 1.30
N HIS A 56 -2.99 -10.74 0.56
CA HIS A 56 -1.84 -10.02 0.01
C HIS A 56 -2.35 -9.01 -1.02
N GLN A 57 -1.73 -7.85 -1.09
CA GLN A 57 -2.16 -6.78 -1.98
C GLN A 57 -0.96 -6.15 -2.69
N LEU A 58 -1.10 -5.92 -3.99
CA LEU A 58 -0.24 -5.00 -4.75
C LEU A 58 -1.00 -3.70 -4.96
N THR A 59 -0.39 -2.59 -4.58
CA THR A 59 -0.95 -1.25 -4.78
C THR A 59 -0.08 -0.49 -5.75
N TYR A 60 -0.68 0.00 -6.84
CA TYR A 60 0.00 0.71 -7.91
C TYR A 60 -0.28 2.21 -7.81
N PHE A 61 0.77 3.02 -7.92
CA PHE A 61 0.74 4.47 -7.81
C PHE A 61 1.41 5.10 -9.03
N TRP A 62 0.71 6.00 -9.71
CA TRP A 62 1.27 6.86 -10.76
C TRP A 62 1.32 8.29 -10.24
N PRO A 63 2.45 9.02 -10.41
CA PRO A 63 2.60 10.39 -9.91
C PRO A 63 1.50 11.35 -10.39
N ASP A 64 1.04 11.18 -11.64
CA ASP A 64 0.07 12.07 -12.28
C ASP A 64 -1.35 11.51 -12.33
N ALA A 65 -1.63 10.41 -11.60
CA ALA A 65 -2.97 9.83 -11.53
C ALA A 65 -3.71 10.23 -10.24
N TRP A 66 -5.01 10.49 -10.37
CA TRP A 66 -5.91 10.73 -9.23
C TRP A 66 -6.42 9.44 -8.57
N PHE A 67 -5.97 8.28 -9.05
CA PHE A 67 -6.40 6.97 -8.59
C PHE A 67 -5.22 6.04 -8.32
N THR A 68 -5.49 4.99 -7.54
CA THR A 68 -4.59 3.85 -7.33
C THR A 68 -5.30 2.58 -7.75
N ILE A 69 -4.54 1.58 -8.21
CA ILE A 69 -5.08 0.24 -8.46
C ILE A 69 -4.65 -0.68 -7.32
N HIS A 70 -5.59 -1.45 -6.78
CA HIS A 70 -5.37 -2.42 -5.72
C HIS A 70 -5.69 -3.82 -6.25
N ALA A 71 -4.69 -4.70 -6.34
CA ALA A 71 -4.85 -6.08 -6.75
C ALA A 71 -4.61 -7.00 -5.55
N GLY A 72 -5.67 -7.67 -5.07
CA GLY A 72 -5.62 -8.58 -3.92
C GLY A 72 -5.57 -10.05 -4.36
N TYR A 73 -4.81 -10.88 -3.63
CA TYR A 73 -4.73 -12.32 -3.85
C TYR A 73 -4.56 -13.08 -2.53
N ASP A 74 -5.11 -14.30 -2.45
CA ASP A 74 -5.10 -15.11 -1.23
C ASP A 74 -3.74 -15.78 -1.01
N LYS A 75 -3.34 -16.66 -1.95
CA LYS A 75 -2.00 -17.26 -2.09
C LYS A 75 -1.81 -17.73 -3.53
N GLY A 76 -0.56 -17.66 -4.00
CA GLY A 76 -0.03 -18.46 -5.10
C GLY A 76 0.80 -19.61 -4.55
#